data_AF-A0A7C5T6N0-F1
#
_entry.id   AF-A0A7C5T6N0-F1
#
_cell.length_a   1.000
_cell.length_b   1.000
_cell.length_c   1.000
_cell.angle_alpha   90.00
_cell.angle_beta   90.00
_cell.angle_gamma   90.00
#
_symmetry.space_group_name_H-M   'P 1'
#
loop_
_entity.id
_entity.type
_entity.pdbx_description
1 polymer ?
#
loop_
_entity_poly.entity_id
_entity_poly.type
_entity_poly.pdbx_seq_one_letter_code
_entity_poly.pdbx_strand_id
1 'polypeptide(L)'
;MKVWVKSVEKTEKSARAVIAVRAGPWETEYNVYMTRNEIVLYYSSTDAGRVHQLAHVLKLMGVKKEPRKIGSRKAWQIKASTDVLASKTVLPAFREALASAVEKAAEEGWVEADTARRWVEKLRRGVTTAEDKPKFKIRIAKRGGLEIAYMTTSAERLAKYAEELKSLGLEEGVHFIKREPEDDKPGVLRIAVEGVVKLGELAHHAEDAERRLEAARWVKHLLARARESGGEAARERVGKLVEEGAARGALTLTGLRQEAEGGRHLVEIRRAEARIEEGRLKIRVEAVVDGVEVEREFTFFRDVKNNTVGYVPTRADAPGGREADITRLRALATVVFGEPGRMSGRNLRYTRRHLEHATRFKEIKEAAEKWRQESRKTKISNADSRSN
;
A
#
# COMPACT_ATOMS: atom_id res chain seq x y z
N MET A 1 36.32 1.36 -6.67
CA MET A 1 36.40 0.57 -5.41
C MET A 1 36.21 -0.89 -5.76
N LYS A 2 37.09 -1.79 -5.28
CA LYS A 2 36.99 -3.24 -5.52
C LYS A 2 36.53 -3.94 -4.25
N VAL A 3 35.68 -4.94 -4.38
CA VAL A 3 35.17 -5.76 -3.27
C VAL A 3 35.27 -7.23 -3.66
N TRP A 4 35.74 -8.08 -2.75
CA TRP A 4 35.76 -9.53 -2.94
C TRP A 4 35.62 -10.28 -1.62
N VAL A 5 35.20 -11.54 -1.71
CA VAL A 5 35.17 -12.46 -0.58
C VAL A 5 36.59 -12.98 -0.37
N LYS A 6 37.20 -12.67 0.78
CA LYS A 6 38.55 -13.13 1.14
C LYS A 6 38.51 -14.55 1.69
N SER A 7 37.55 -14.82 2.58
CA SER A 7 37.32 -16.16 3.13
C SER A 7 35.89 -16.32 3.60
N VAL A 8 35.44 -17.57 3.68
CA VAL A 8 34.21 -17.98 4.38
C VAL A 8 34.57 -19.18 5.23
N GLU A 9 34.27 -19.11 6.52
CA GLU A 9 34.68 -20.10 7.53
C GLU A 9 33.52 -20.46 8.45
N LYS A 10 33.52 -21.71 8.93
CA LYS A 10 32.60 -22.16 9.98
C LYS A 10 33.06 -21.60 11.33
N THR A 11 32.10 -21.14 12.11
CA THR A 11 32.29 -20.79 13.53
C THR A 11 31.46 -21.74 14.39
N GLU A 12 31.66 -21.74 15.71
CA GLU A 12 30.94 -22.65 16.62
C GLU A 12 29.41 -22.65 16.45
N LYS A 13 28.80 -21.50 16.09
CA LYS A 13 27.35 -21.33 16.03
C LYS A 13 26.82 -20.73 14.73
N SER A 14 27.69 -20.48 13.75
CA SER A 14 27.37 -19.69 12.54
C SER A 14 28.40 -19.88 11.43
N ALA A 15 28.21 -19.24 10.28
CA ALA A 15 29.30 -18.98 9.33
C ALA A 15 29.80 -17.53 9.47
N ARG A 16 31.07 -17.31 9.18
CA ARG A 16 31.69 -15.98 9.08
C ARG A 16 32.31 -15.82 7.71
N ALA A 17 32.09 -14.66 7.10
CA ALA A 17 32.79 -14.24 5.90
C ALA A 17 33.68 -13.04 6.20
N VAL A 18 34.84 -13.00 5.57
CA VAL A 18 35.72 -11.83 5.54
C VAL A 18 35.58 -11.19 4.17
N ILE A 19 35.03 -9.97 4.14
CA ILE A 19 34.86 -9.19 2.92
C ILE A 19 35.97 -8.15 2.85
N ALA A 20 36.82 -8.26 1.83
CA ALA A 20 37.89 -7.32 1.60
C ALA A 20 37.44 -6.22 0.63
N VAL A 21 37.83 -4.98 0.94
CA VAL A 21 37.47 -3.78 0.18
C VAL A 21 38.73 -2.97 -0.07
N ARG A 22 38.96 -2.63 -1.35
CA ARG A 22 40.05 -1.72 -1.76
C ARG A 22 39.48 -0.44 -2.35
N ALA A 23 39.80 0.68 -1.71
CA ALA A 23 39.46 2.04 -2.12
C ALA A 23 40.75 2.83 -2.37
N GLY A 24 41.21 2.83 -3.63
CA GLY A 24 42.50 3.42 -3.98
C GLY A 24 43.66 2.63 -3.35
N PRO A 25 44.59 3.28 -2.62
CA PRO A 25 45.69 2.60 -1.92
C PRO A 25 45.27 1.95 -0.60
N TRP A 26 44.04 2.19 -0.12
CA TRP A 26 43.55 1.71 1.16
C TRP A 26 42.85 0.37 1.01
N GLU A 27 43.24 -0.62 1.82
CA GLU A 27 42.62 -1.93 1.89
C GLU A 27 42.09 -2.20 3.31
N THR A 28 40.87 -2.71 3.39
CA THR A 28 40.23 -2.99 4.67
C THR A 28 39.35 -4.22 4.61
N GLU A 29 39.12 -4.83 5.76
CA GLU A 29 38.42 -6.11 5.90
C GLU A 29 37.26 -5.99 6.87
N TYR A 30 36.13 -6.59 6.49
CA TYR A 30 34.91 -6.62 7.27
C TYR A 30 34.50 -8.04 7.61
N ASN A 31 34.24 -8.26 8.90
CA ASN A 31 33.67 -9.50 9.38
C ASN A 31 32.16 -9.46 9.27
N VAL A 32 31.61 -10.43 8.56
CA VAL A 32 30.18 -10.61 8.36
C VAL A 32 29.78 -11.98 8.88
N TYR A 33 28.87 -12.00 9.83
CA TYR A 33 28.40 -13.22 10.48
C TYR A 33 27.04 -13.59 9.91
N MET A 34 26.89 -14.85 9.51
CA MET A 34 25.65 -15.46 9.07
C MET A 34 25.12 -16.29 10.24
N THR A 35 24.42 -15.59 11.12
CA THR A 35 23.79 -16.18 12.32
C THR A 35 22.50 -16.90 11.92
N ARG A 36 21.88 -17.64 12.83
CA ARG A 36 20.60 -18.35 12.56
C ARG A 36 19.50 -17.48 11.92
N ASN A 37 19.46 -16.18 12.24
CA ASN A 37 18.36 -15.30 11.84
C ASN A 37 18.77 -14.10 10.96
N GLU A 38 20.06 -13.74 10.94
CA GLU A 38 20.53 -12.56 10.21
C GLU A 38 21.98 -12.69 9.71
N ILE A 39 22.23 -11.99 8.61
CA ILE A 39 23.55 -11.56 8.16
C ILE A 39 23.87 -10.24 8.85
N VAL A 40 24.96 -10.19 9.61
CA VAL A 40 25.35 -9.00 10.37
C VAL A 40 26.82 -8.70 10.18
N LEU A 41 27.12 -7.47 9.74
CA LEU A 41 28.46 -6.92 9.82
C LEU A 41 28.67 -6.41 11.23
N TYR A 42 29.75 -6.87 11.87
CA TYR A 42 30.05 -6.53 13.26
C TYR A 42 31.55 -6.24 13.43
N TYR A 43 31.85 -5.10 14.02
CA TYR A 43 33.21 -4.77 14.46
C TYR A 43 33.16 -3.96 15.76
N SER A 44 34.03 -4.28 16.72
CA SER A 44 34.19 -3.53 17.96
C SER A 44 35.65 -3.42 18.38
N SER A 45 36.07 -2.27 18.90
CA SER A 45 37.43 -2.01 19.38
C SER A 45 37.45 -0.92 20.45
N THR A 46 38.49 -0.88 21.28
CA THR A 46 38.78 0.27 22.17
C THR A 46 39.41 1.45 21.42
N ASP A 47 39.93 1.22 20.21
CA ASP A 47 40.40 2.27 19.31
C ASP A 47 39.22 2.89 18.56
N ALA A 48 38.78 4.06 19.03
CA ALA A 48 37.72 4.84 18.40
C ALA A 48 38.09 5.22 16.96
N GLY A 49 39.33 5.66 16.72
CA GLY A 49 39.81 6.10 15.42
C GLY A 49 39.64 5.01 14.37
N ARG A 50 40.03 3.78 14.70
CA ARG A 50 39.87 2.63 13.79
C ARG A 50 38.40 2.30 13.50
N VAL A 51 37.51 2.35 14.50
CA VAL A 51 36.07 2.11 14.28
C VAL A 51 35.47 3.19 13.37
N HIS A 52 35.83 4.45 13.57
CA HIS A 52 35.37 5.57 12.73
C HIS A 52 35.92 5.49 11.30
N GLN A 53 37.16 5.07 11.10
CA GLN A 53 37.74 4.83 9.77
C GLN A 53 37.00 3.73 9.01
N LEU A 54 36.76 2.59 9.66
CA LEU A 54 35.99 1.48 9.06
C LEU A 54 34.56 1.90 8.69
N ALA A 55 33.93 2.69 9.55
CA ALA A 55 32.60 3.25 9.31
C ALA A 55 32.60 4.26 8.15
N HIS A 56 33.65 5.07 8.00
CA HIS A 56 33.78 6.00 6.89
C HIS A 56 33.82 5.26 5.55
N VAL A 57 34.62 4.19 5.43
CA VAL A 57 34.66 3.37 4.22
C VAL A 57 33.30 2.70 3.96
N LEU A 58 32.61 2.19 4.99
CA LEU A 58 31.24 1.68 4.86
C LEU A 58 30.26 2.73 4.33
N LYS A 59 30.37 3.98 4.80
CA LYS A 59 29.57 5.11 4.32
C LYS A 59 29.82 5.40 2.84
N LEU A 60 31.06 5.30 2.37
CA LEU A 60 31.40 5.42 0.93
C LEU A 60 30.79 4.29 0.10
N MET A 61 30.61 3.10 0.68
CA MET A 61 29.88 1.99 0.05
C MET A 61 28.36 2.14 0.15
N GLY A 62 27.85 3.23 0.74
CA GLY A 62 26.43 3.48 0.93
C GLY A 62 25.79 2.75 2.12
N VAL A 63 26.60 2.15 3.00
CA VAL A 63 26.14 1.57 4.27
C VAL A 63 26.00 2.69 5.30
N LYS A 64 24.76 3.12 5.56
CA LYS A 64 24.45 4.20 6.50
C LYS A 64 24.43 3.68 7.95
N LYS A 65 25.61 3.45 8.54
CA LYS A 65 25.77 3.12 9.97
C LYS A 65 26.86 3.92 10.64
N GLU A 66 26.50 4.47 11.79
CA GLU A 66 27.42 5.24 12.63
C GLU A 66 27.99 4.37 13.76
N PRO A 67 29.26 4.59 14.14
CA PRO A 67 29.84 4.03 15.34
C PRO A 67 29.02 4.40 16.59
N ARG A 68 28.90 3.45 17.51
CA ARG A 68 28.29 3.66 18.83
C ARG A 68 29.23 3.23 19.93
N LYS A 69 29.25 3.99 21.02
CA LYS A 69 29.94 3.61 22.25
C LYS A 69 29.10 2.58 23.02
N ILE A 70 29.74 1.54 23.54
CA ILE A 70 29.05 0.46 24.27
C ILE A 70 29.17 0.67 25.78
N GLY A 71 28.06 1.06 26.42
CA GLY A 71 27.92 1.13 27.88
C GLY A 71 29.00 1.98 28.58
N SER A 72 29.43 1.56 29.77
CA SER A 72 30.51 2.18 30.55
C SER A 72 31.92 1.81 30.08
N ARG A 73 32.04 0.86 29.14
CA ARG A 73 33.34 0.42 28.61
C ARG A 73 33.83 1.42 27.57
N LYS A 74 35.13 1.71 27.55
CA LYS A 74 35.80 2.58 26.55
C LYS A 74 35.88 1.92 25.16
N ALA A 75 34.84 1.20 24.74
CA ALA A 75 34.78 0.46 23.48
C ALA A 75 33.72 1.04 22.53
N TRP A 76 34.08 1.05 21.25
CA TRP A 76 33.28 1.52 20.12
C TRP A 76 32.91 0.35 19.23
N GLN A 77 31.73 0.40 18.61
CA GLN A 77 31.23 -0.65 17.73
C GLN A 77 30.49 -0.08 16.52
N ILE A 78 30.59 -0.80 15.41
CA ILE A 78 29.69 -0.68 14.26
C ILE A 78 28.97 -2.01 14.03
N LYS A 79 27.64 -1.93 13.92
CA LYS A 79 26.75 -3.07 13.64
C LYS A 79 25.81 -2.73 12.49
N ALA A 80 25.87 -3.49 11.39
CA ALA A 80 24.96 -3.36 10.25
C ALA A 80 24.22 -4.68 10.03
N SER A 81 22.88 -4.64 10.12
CA SER A 81 22.01 -5.80 9.91
C SER A 81 21.82 -6.10 8.42
N THR A 82 21.20 -7.25 8.13
CA THR A 82 20.98 -7.73 6.75
C THR A 82 20.29 -6.71 5.87
N ASP A 83 19.28 -6.00 6.40
CA ASP A 83 18.54 -5.02 5.61
C ASP A 83 19.37 -3.78 5.29
N VAL A 84 20.23 -3.36 6.24
CA VAL A 84 21.15 -2.23 6.04
C VAL A 84 22.15 -2.59 4.96
N LEU A 85 22.72 -3.80 5.04
CA LEU A 85 23.67 -4.32 4.06
C LEU A 85 23.02 -4.53 2.69
N ALA A 86 21.76 -4.97 2.66
CA ALA A 86 21.00 -5.15 1.44
C ALA A 86 20.44 -3.85 0.87
N SER A 87 20.65 -2.68 1.49
CA SER A 87 20.04 -1.42 1.03
C SER A 87 20.33 -1.13 -0.45
N LYS A 88 19.37 -0.51 -1.14
CA LYS A 88 19.57 0.04 -2.50
C LYS A 88 20.62 1.15 -2.57
N THR A 89 20.92 1.79 -1.44
CA THR A 89 22.03 2.76 -1.35
C THR A 89 23.39 2.08 -1.32
N VAL A 90 23.45 0.80 -0.93
CA VAL A 90 24.70 0.05 -0.83
C VAL A 90 25.20 -0.36 -2.21
N LEU A 91 26.51 -0.22 -2.43
CA LEU A 91 27.18 -0.56 -3.68
C LEU A 91 26.79 -1.99 -4.13
N PRO A 92 26.32 -2.18 -5.38
CA PRO A 92 25.92 -3.50 -5.88
C PRO A 92 27.01 -4.56 -5.73
N ALA A 93 28.27 -4.21 -5.99
CA ALA A 93 29.41 -5.12 -5.83
C ALA A 93 29.62 -5.58 -4.37
N PHE A 94 29.31 -4.73 -3.38
CA PHE A 94 29.39 -5.11 -1.97
C PHE A 94 28.28 -6.10 -1.62
N ARG A 95 27.05 -5.86 -2.08
CA ARG A 95 25.94 -6.80 -1.88
C ARG A 95 26.16 -8.13 -2.60
N GLU A 96 26.76 -8.11 -3.79
CA GLU A 96 27.08 -9.33 -4.53
C GLU A 96 28.13 -10.16 -3.79
N ALA A 97 29.18 -9.54 -3.24
CA ALA A 97 30.17 -10.24 -2.43
C ALA A 97 29.54 -10.89 -1.18
N LEU A 98 28.60 -10.19 -0.52
CA LEU A 98 27.84 -10.77 0.59
C LEU A 98 26.96 -11.95 0.12
N ALA A 99 26.29 -11.83 -1.03
CA ALA A 99 25.45 -12.88 -1.59
C ALA A 99 26.27 -14.13 -1.94
N SER A 100 27.41 -13.94 -2.62
CA SER A 100 28.36 -15.02 -2.94
C SER A 100 28.88 -15.72 -1.69
N ALA A 101 29.17 -14.96 -0.63
CA ALA A 101 29.60 -15.56 0.64
C ALA A 101 28.50 -16.42 1.29
N VAL A 102 27.23 -16.00 1.18
CA VAL A 102 26.08 -16.78 1.67
C VAL A 102 25.86 -18.05 0.85
N GLU A 103 25.99 -17.97 -0.47
CA GLU A 103 25.93 -19.15 -1.35
C GLU A 103 26.98 -20.18 -0.95
N LYS A 104 28.24 -19.74 -0.79
CA LYS A 104 29.32 -20.62 -0.32
C LYS A 104 29.03 -21.23 1.06
N ALA A 105 28.52 -20.45 2.00
CA ALA A 105 28.17 -20.99 3.31
C ALA A 105 27.00 -22.00 3.26
N ALA A 106 26.10 -21.90 2.28
CA ALA A 106 25.01 -22.84 2.06
C ALA A 106 25.49 -24.13 1.39
N GLU A 107 26.40 -24.03 0.40
CA GLU A 107 27.05 -25.17 -0.24
C GLU A 107 27.77 -26.07 0.76
N GLU A 108 28.43 -25.46 1.75
CA GLU A 108 29.13 -26.14 2.84
C GLU A 108 28.20 -26.63 3.97
N GLY A 109 26.88 -26.41 3.85
CA GLY A 109 25.88 -26.82 4.83
C GLY A 109 25.92 -26.03 6.15
N TRP A 110 26.53 -24.84 6.18
CA TRP A 110 26.60 -23.99 7.37
C TRP A 110 25.38 -23.08 7.53
N VAL A 111 24.64 -22.86 6.44
CA VAL A 111 23.39 -22.09 6.40
C VAL A 111 22.32 -22.90 5.68
N GLU A 112 21.12 -22.97 6.25
CA GLU A 112 19.96 -23.63 5.65
C GLU A 112 19.66 -23.10 4.24
N ALA A 113 19.49 -23.99 3.27
CA ALA A 113 19.38 -23.65 1.85
C ALA A 113 18.26 -22.64 1.55
N ASP A 114 17.08 -22.82 2.15
CA ASP A 114 15.95 -21.90 1.97
C ASP A 114 16.21 -20.51 2.57
N THR A 115 16.93 -20.47 3.70
CA THR A 115 17.32 -19.21 4.34
C THR A 115 18.37 -18.50 3.49
N ALA A 116 19.38 -19.22 3.02
CA ALA A 116 20.41 -18.70 2.13
C ALA A 116 19.81 -18.14 0.84
N ARG A 117 18.94 -18.90 0.15
CA ARG A 117 18.25 -18.44 -1.07
C ARG A 117 17.54 -17.10 -0.86
N ARG A 118 16.78 -16.98 0.23
CA ARG A 118 16.07 -15.73 0.57
C ARG A 118 17.00 -14.56 0.84
N TRP A 119 18.12 -14.79 1.52
CA TRP A 119 19.12 -13.75 1.78
C TRP A 119 19.86 -13.32 0.52
N VAL A 120 20.26 -14.27 -0.33
CA VAL A 120 20.90 -14.02 -1.62
C VAL A 120 19.99 -13.17 -2.52
N GLU A 121 18.71 -13.57 -2.66
CA GLU A 121 17.74 -12.80 -3.44
C GLU A 121 17.62 -11.37 -2.88
N LYS A 122 17.53 -11.23 -1.55
CA LYS A 122 17.43 -9.93 -0.87
C LYS A 122 18.65 -9.05 -1.16
N LEU A 123 19.86 -9.59 -1.02
CA LEU A 123 21.12 -8.88 -1.24
C LEU A 123 21.28 -8.45 -2.70
N ARG A 124 21.07 -9.36 -3.66
CA ARG A 124 21.19 -9.06 -5.10
C ARG A 124 20.19 -8.00 -5.55
N ARG A 125 18.91 -8.20 -5.22
CA ARG A 125 17.82 -7.28 -5.59
C ARG A 125 17.96 -5.90 -4.95
N GLY A 126 18.49 -5.89 -3.73
CA GLY A 126 18.50 -4.73 -2.87
C GLY A 126 17.13 -4.42 -2.27
N VAL A 127 17.13 -3.98 -1.02
CA VAL A 127 15.94 -3.54 -0.29
C VAL A 127 15.93 -2.03 -0.17
N THR A 128 14.75 -1.42 -0.26
CA THR A 128 14.59 -0.04 0.18
C THR A 128 14.65 -0.05 1.70
N THR A 129 15.73 0.47 2.29
CA THR A 129 15.82 0.59 3.76
C THR A 129 14.80 1.60 4.28
N ALA A 130 14.36 1.36 5.52
CA ALA A 130 13.31 2.08 6.24
C ALA A 130 13.58 3.58 6.52
N GLU A 131 14.55 4.19 5.86
CA GLU A 131 14.96 5.57 6.15
C GLU A 131 14.19 6.60 5.32
N ASP A 132 13.72 6.24 4.11
CA ASP A 132 12.89 7.13 3.29
C ASP A 132 11.38 6.85 3.43
N LYS A 133 11.00 5.61 3.77
CA LYS A 133 9.60 5.18 3.96
C LYS A 133 9.46 4.10 5.05
N PRO A 134 8.31 3.99 5.73
CA PRO A 134 8.13 3.04 6.84
C PRO A 134 8.23 1.58 6.40
N LYS A 135 8.93 0.74 7.16
CA LYS A 135 9.05 -0.69 6.87
C LYS A 135 7.78 -1.45 7.25
N PHE A 136 6.72 -1.31 6.46
CA PHE A 136 5.46 -2.01 6.71
C PHE A 136 5.67 -3.53 6.73
N LYS A 137 5.08 -4.17 7.72
CA LYS A 137 4.73 -5.58 7.70
C LYS A 137 3.40 -5.69 6.99
N ILE A 138 3.42 -6.32 5.82
CA ILE A 138 2.27 -6.59 4.98
C ILE A 138 2.04 -8.10 4.93
N ARG A 139 0.85 -8.54 5.33
CA ARG A 139 0.46 -9.95 5.34
C ARG A 139 -1.03 -10.13 5.13
N ILE A 140 -1.41 -11.31 4.65
CA ILE A 140 -2.79 -11.78 4.64
C ILE A 140 -3.05 -12.43 6.00
N ALA A 141 -3.98 -11.89 6.77
CA ALA A 141 -4.40 -12.45 8.04
C ALA A 141 -5.12 -13.80 7.83
N LYS A 142 -5.19 -14.64 8.87
CA LYS A 142 -5.85 -15.97 8.80
C LYS A 142 -7.30 -15.91 8.28
N ARG A 143 -7.99 -14.77 8.46
CA ARG A 143 -9.36 -14.52 7.98
C ARG A 143 -9.42 -13.86 6.58
N GLY A 144 -8.32 -13.86 5.83
CA GLY A 144 -8.22 -13.28 4.47
C GLY A 144 -8.05 -11.76 4.40
N GLY A 145 -8.06 -11.05 5.52
CA GLY A 145 -7.89 -9.59 5.56
C GLY A 145 -6.45 -9.16 5.26
N LEU A 146 -6.26 -8.09 4.49
CA LEU A 146 -4.95 -7.49 4.25
C LEU A 146 -4.56 -6.60 5.43
N GLU A 147 -3.43 -6.92 6.08
CA GLU A 147 -2.88 -6.13 7.17
C GLU A 147 -1.61 -5.42 6.71
N ILE A 148 -1.58 -4.09 6.83
CA ILE A 148 -0.46 -3.23 6.47
C ILE A 148 -0.14 -2.37 7.70
N ALA A 149 0.91 -2.73 8.43
CA ALA A 149 1.25 -2.05 9.68
C ALA A 149 2.76 -1.81 9.80
N TYR A 150 3.13 -0.62 10.24
CA TYR A 150 4.47 -0.24 10.64
C TYR A 150 4.48 -0.03 12.15
N MET A 151 5.46 -0.64 12.84
CA MET A 151 5.61 -0.56 14.29
C MET A 151 6.95 0.07 14.63
N THR A 152 6.97 1.05 15.55
CA THR A 152 8.16 1.78 15.94
C THR A 152 8.04 2.32 17.36
N THR A 153 9.14 2.38 18.10
CA THR A 153 9.21 3.09 19.40
C THR A 153 9.50 4.58 19.23
N SER A 154 9.88 5.02 18.02
CA SER A 154 10.08 6.44 17.71
C SER A 154 8.75 7.11 17.34
N ALA A 155 8.22 7.91 18.25
CA ALA A 155 7.06 8.77 18.02
C ALA A 155 7.31 9.78 16.89
N GLU A 156 8.51 10.36 16.82
CA GLU A 156 8.92 11.30 15.76
C GLU A 156 8.78 10.69 14.36
N ARG A 157 9.32 9.49 14.13
CA ARG A 157 9.18 8.81 12.83
C ARG A 157 7.73 8.51 12.51
N LEU A 158 6.96 8.12 13.52
CA LEU A 158 5.54 7.83 13.36
C LEU A 158 4.76 9.07 12.92
N ALA A 159 4.99 10.20 13.59
CA ALA A 159 4.39 11.49 13.26
C ALA A 159 4.80 11.95 11.86
N LYS A 160 6.10 11.91 11.53
CA LYS A 160 6.60 12.25 10.18
C LYS A 160 5.84 11.51 9.08
N TYR A 161 5.73 10.18 9.18
CA TYR A 161 5.07 9.40 8.15
C TYR A 161 3.55 9.60 8.11
N ALA A 162 2.90 9.87 9.24
CA ALA A 162 1.50 10.23 9.26
C ALA A 162 1.25 11.57 8.56
N GLU A 163 2.11 12.57 8.81
CA GLU A 163 2.03 13.88 8.15
C GLU A 163 2.33 13.79 6.65
N GLU A 164 3.28 12.97 6.22
CA GLU A 164 3.50 12.68 4.78
C GLU A 164 2.26 12.08 4.10
N LEU A 165 1.49 11.24 4.78
CA LEU A 165 0.24 10.72 4.23
C LEU A 165 -0.83 11.82 4.18
N LYS A 166 -0.93 12.66 5.22
CA LYS A 166 -1.87 13.80 5.25
C LYS A 166 -1.58 14.83 4.17
N SER A 167 -0.32 15.13 3.90
CA SER A 167 0.07 16.09 2.86
C SER A 167 -0.29 15.60 1.45
N LEU A 168 -0.37 14.27 1.26
CA LEU A 168 -0.93 13.65 0.05
C LEU A 168 -2.46 13.66 0.02
N GLY A 169 -3.13 14.22 1.03
CA GLY A 169 -4.58 14.25 1.21
C GLY A 169 -5.17 12.91 1.63
N LEU A 170 -4.42 12.07 2.34
CA LEU A 170 -4.99 10.95 3.07
C LEU A 170 -5.54 11.41 4.42
N GLU A 171 -6.70 10.88 4.82
CA GLU A 171 -7.34 11.21 6.08
C GLU A 171 -7.06 10.15 7.15
N GLU A 172 -6.69 10.61 8.33
CA GLU A 172 -6.55 9.77 9.51
C GLU A 172 -7.93 9.23 9.96
N GLY A 173 -7.99 7.97 10.39
CA GLY A 173 -9.22 7.25 10.69
C GLY A 173 -9.93 6.65 9.46
N VAL A 174 -9.64 7.15 8.26
CA VAL A 174 -10.26 6.68 7.00
C VAL A 174 -9.26 5.87 6.16
N HIS A 175 -8.12 6.48 5.84
CA HIS A 175 -7.08 5.94 4.98
C HIS A 175 -5.94 5.31 5.77
N PHE A 176 -5.62 5.87 6.94
CA PHE A 176 -4.63 5.31 7.85
C PHE A 176 -5.03 5.56 9.32
N ILE A 177 -4.40 4.85 10.25
CA ILE A 177 -4.57 5.02 11.69
C ILE A 177 -3.18 5.14 12.31
N LYS A 178 -2.98 6.16 13.13
CA LYS A 178 -1.78 6.32 13.96
C LYS A 178 -2.12 5.98 15.42
N ARG A 179 -1.21 5.30 16.11
CA ARG A 179 -1.24 5.09 17.56
C ARG A 179 0.16 5.36 18.10
N GLU A 180 0.27 6.29 19.04
CA GLU A 180 1.56 6.63 19.65
C GLU A 180 2.15 5.44 20.41
N PRO A 181 3.50 5.38 20.56
CA PRO A 181 4.13 4.42 21.46
C PRO A 181 3.77 4.71 22.92
N GLU A 182 3.60 3.65 23.70
CA GLU A 182 3.52 3.66 25.17
C GLU A 182 4.80 3.01 25.74
N ASP A 183 5.08 3.17 27.03
CA ASP A 183 6.35 2.74 27.67
C ASP A 183 6.83 1.34 27.27
N ASP A 184 5.91 0.37 27.17
CA ASP A 184 6.19 -1.02 26.78
C ASP A 184 5.57 -1.47 25.46
N LYS A 185 4.94 -0.56 24.70
CA LYS A 185 4.27 -0.90 23.43
C LYS A 185 4.74 -0.02 22.28
N PRO A 186 5.20 -0.61 21.16
CA PRO A 186 5.55 0.19 20.00
C PRO A 186 4.32 0.90 19.44
N GLY A 187 4.51 2.14 19.00
CA GLY A 187 3.52 2.88 18.24
C GLY A 187 3.26 2.20 16.90
N VAL A 188 2.08 2.44 16.35
CA VAL A 188 1.58 1.75 15.15
C VAL A 188 1.08 2.77 14.13
N LEU A 189 1.58 2.67 12.90
CA LEU A 189 1.01 3.31 11.72
C LEU A 189 0.41 2.21 10.84
N ARG A 190 -0.91 2.22 10.69
CA ARG A 190 -1.65 1.23 9.91
C ARG A 190 -2.29 1.89 8.69
N ILE A 191 -2.05 1.35 7.50
CA ILE A 191 -2.75 1.78 6.28
C ILE A 191 -3.97 0.89 6.08
N ALA A 192 -5.14 1.51 5.95
CA ALA A 192 -6.38 0.83 5.63
C ALA A 192 -6.42 0.47 4.14
N VAL A 193 -7.27 -0.48 3.77
CA VAL A 193 -7.51 -0.85 2.36
C VAL A 193 -7.85 0.38 1.52
N GLU A 194 -8.74 1.26 2.02
CA GLU A 194 -9.10 2.51 1.35
C GLU A 194 -7.89 3.45 1.15
N GLY A 195 -6.92 3.44 2.08
CA GLY A 195 -5.70 4.23 1.92
C GLY A 195 -4.82 3.75 0.80
N VAL A 196 -4.75 2.43 0.55
CA VAL A 196 -4.04 1.88 -0.62
C VAL A 196 -4.73 2.30 -1.92
N VAL A 197 -6.07 2.22 -1.94
CA VAL A 197 -6.86 2.64 -3.10
C VAL A 197 -6.67 4.14 -3.37
N LYS A 198 -6.74 4.99 -2.34
CA LYS A 198 -6.51 6.44 -2.47
C LYS A 198 -5.10 6.76 -2.97
N LEU A 199 -4.08 6.04 -2.50
CA LEU A 199 -2.71 6.17 -3.01
C LEU A 199 -2.61 5.77 -4.49
N GLY A 200 -3.29 4.69 -4.91
CA GLY A 200 -3.35 4.28 -6.32
C GLY A 200 -4.02 5.32 -7.21
N GLU A 201 -5.13 5.90 -6.75
CA GLU A 201 -5.82 7.00 -7.42
C GLU A 201 -4.90 8.22 -7.58
N LEU A 202 -4.30 8.70 -6.48
CA LEU A 202 -3.44 9.87 -6.50
C LEU A 202 -2.20 9.66 -7.37
N ALA A 203 -1.64 8.45 -7.39
CA ALA A 203 -0.50 8.10 -8.22
C ALA A 203 -0.81 8.19 -9.73
N HIS A 204 -2.08 8.15 -10.13
CA HIS A 204 -2.49 8.23 -11.53
C HIS A 204 -3.10 9.60 -11.88
N HIS A 205 -3.95 10.12 -11.02
CA HIS A 205 -4.88 11.22 -11.32
C HIS A 205 -4.67 12.49 -10.49
N ALA A 206 -3.71 12.54 -9.55
CA ALA A 206 -3.46 13.80 -8.84
C ALA A 206 -3.01 14.87 -9.84
N GLU A 207 -3.72 16.01 -9.84
CA GLU A 207 -3.43 17.16 -10.70
C GLU A 207 -2.03 17.72 -10.44
N ASP A 208 -1.68 17.81 -9.14
CA ASP A 208 -0.34 18.20 -8.71
C ASP A 208 0.69 17.10 -9.03
N ALA A 209 1.70 17.46 -9.83
CA ALA A 209 2.70 16.53 -10.32
C ALA A 209 3.60 15.97 -9.21
N GLU A 210 3.93 16.77 -8.19
CA GLU A 210 4.76 16.33 -7.07
C GLU A 210 4.00 15.32 -6.19
N ARG A 211 2.75 15.64 -5.83
CA ARG A 211 1.84 14.77 -5.10
C ARG A 211 1.60 13.46 -5.83
N ARG A 212 1.43 13.49 -7.15
CA ARG A 212 1.30 12.29 -7.99
C ARG A 212 2.55 11.42 -7.93
N LEU A 213 3.72 12.01 -8.09
CA LEU A 213 5.01 11.30 -8.00
C LEU A 213 5.22 10.69 -6.61
N GLU A 214 4.91 11.44 -5.56
CA GLU A 214 5.09 10.99 -4.19
C GLU A 214 4.09 9.88 -3.81
N ALA A 215 2.83 9.96 -4.25
CA ALA A 215 1.87 8.87 -4.15
C ALA A 215 2.36 7.62 -4.89
N ALA A 216 2.92 7.76 -6.09
CA ALA A 216 3.51 6.65 -6.83
C ALA A 216 4.70 6.00 -6.10
N ARG A 217 5.51 6.80 -5.39
CA ARG A 217 6.60 6.29 -4.54
C ARG A 217 6.05 5.47 -3.38
N TRP A 218 4.98 5.92 -2.72
CA TRP A 218 4.29 5.14 -1.68
C TRP A 218 3.72 3.83 -2.23
N VAL A 219 3.06 3.85 -3.38
CA VAL A 219 2.53 2.65 -4.06
C VAL A 219 3.65 1.64 -4.35
N LYS A 220 4.74 2.10 -4.98
CA LYS A 220 5.91 1.26 -5.28
C LYS A 220 6.50 0.65 -4.02
N HIS A 221 6.57 1.42 -2.94
CA HIS A 221 7.05 0.95 -1.65
C HIS A 221 6.14 -0.12 -1.05
N LEU A 222 4.81 0.10 -1.04
CA LEU A 222 3.85 -0.89 -0.53
C LEU A 222 3.89 -2.19 -1.32
N LEU A 223 3.98 -2.16 -2.65
CA LEU A 223 4.11 -3.35 -3.49
C LEU A 223 5.41 -4.12 -3.23
N ALA A 224 6.53 -3.40 -3.03
CA ALA A 224 7.79 -4.02 -2.67
C ALA A 224 7.71 -4.69 -1.28
N ARG A 225 7.14 -3.98 -0.29
CA ARG A 225 6.94 -4.51 1.07
C ARG A 225 5.98 -5.70 1.10
N ALA A 226 4.93 -5.67 0.29
CA ALA A 226 3.95 -6.76 0.19
C ALA A 226 4.62 -8.06 -0.27
N ARG A 227 5.44 -7.99 -1.34
CA ARG A 227 6.25 -9.13 -1.79
C ARG A 227 7.24 -9.58 -0.72
N GLU A 228 7.91 -8.65 -0.07
CA GLU A 228 8.98 -8.94 0.91
C GLU A 228 8.48 -9.61 2.20
N SER A 229 7.36 -9.18 2.77
CA SER A 229 6.87 -9.70 4.05
C SER A 229 5.68 -10.64 3.93
N GLY A 230 4.92 -10.55 2.83
CA GLY A 230 3.66 -11.28 2.63
C GLY A 230 3.65 -12.18 1.39
N GLY A 231 4.73 -12.20 0.61
CA GLY A 231 4.84 -13.00 -0.61
C GLY A 231 4.02 -12.46 -1.79
N GLU A 232 3.96 -13.24 -2.86
CA GLU A 232 3.31 -12.84 -4.12
C GLU A 232 1.80 -12.61 -3.95
N ALA A 233 1.12 -13.43 -3.14
CA ALA A 233 -0.31 -13.25 -2.85
C ALA A 233 -0.62 -11.89 -2.20
N ALA A 234 0.23 -11.41 -1.29
CA ALA A 234 0.06 -10.10 -0.69
C ALA A 234 0.36 -8.97 -1.70
N ARG A 235 1.38 -9.15 -2.56
CA ARG A 235 1.70 -8.20 -3.64
C ARG A 235 0.54 -8.06 -4.62
N GLU A 236 -0.04 -9.17 -5.07
CA GLU A 236 -1.20 -9.19 -5.97
C GLU A 236 -2.40 -8.49 -5.32
N ARG A 237 -2.65 -8.77 -4.03
CA ARG A 237 -3.77 -8.12 -3.32
C ARG A 237 -3.59 -6.61 -3.19
N VAL A 238 -2.37 -6.13 -2.90
CA VAL A 238 -2.06 -4.70 -2.91
C VAL A 238 -2.19 -4.13 -4.33
N GLY A 239 -1.71 -4.84 -5.35
CA GLY A 239 -1.81 -4.44 -6.76
C GLY A 239 -3.24 -4.21 -7.21
N LYS A 240 -4.15 -5.14 -6.92
CA LYS A 240 -5.59 -4.99 -7.23
C LYS A 240 -6.21 -3.75 -6.61
N LEU A 241 -5.82 -3.39 -5.38
CA LEU A 241 -6.30 -2.17 -4.73
C LEU A 241 -5.73 -0.90 -5.38
N VAL A 242 -4.47 -0.96 -5.82
CA VAL A 242 -3.84 0.15 -6.56
C VAL A 242 -4.53 0.34 -7.92
N GLU A 243 -4.80 -0.74 -8.64
CA GLU A 243 -5.54 -0.72 -9.91
C GLU A 243 -6.98 -0.21 -9.73
N GLU A 244 -7.67 -0.63 -8.67
CA GLU A 244 -8.98 -0.09 -8.29
C GLU A 244 -8.91 1.43 -8.11
N GLY A 245 -7.87 1.92 -7.42
CA GLY A 245 -7.62 3.34 -7.22
C GLY A 245 -7.38 4.08 -8.53
N ALA A 246 -6.50 3.54 -9.37
CA ALA A 246 -6.18 4.09 -10.68
C ALA A 246 -7.42 4.16 -11.61
N ALA A 247 -8.40 3.27 -11.42
CA ALA A 247 -9.64 3.32 -12.17
C ALA A 247 -10.62 4.42 -11.69
N ARG A 248 -10.45 4.99 -10.49
CA ARG A 248 -11.41 5.96 -9.93
C ARG A 248 -11.36 7.31 -10.64
N GLY A 249 -12.50 7.70 -11.20
CA GLY A 249 -12.67 8.96 -11.92
C GLY A 249 -11.90 9.01 -13.25
N ALA A 250 -11.40 7.87 -13.73
CA ALA A 250 -10.68 7.78 -15.00
C ALA A 250 -11.60 7.95 -16.21
N LEU A 251 -12.89 7.65 -16.04
CA LEU A 251 -13.88 7.68 -17.12
C LEU A 251 -14.81 8.88 -16.98
N THR A 252 -15.34 9.32 -18.12
CA THR A 252 -16.44 10.28 -18.19
C THR A 252 -17.70 9.49 -18.51
N LEU A 253 -18.74 9.62 -17.68
CA LEU A 253 -20.00 8.92 -17.90
C LEU A 253 -20.86 9.65 -18.94
N THR A 254 -20.84 10.97 -18.93
CA THR A 254 -21.54 11.81 -19.90
C THR A 254 -20.97 11.60 -21.31
N GLY A 255 -21.83 11.31 -22.28
CA GLY A 255 -21.41 10.99 -23.65
C GLY A 255 -20.98 9.53 -23.87
N LEU A 256 -21.01 8.68 -22.83
CA LEU A 256 -20.72 7.26 -22.97
C LEU A 256 -21.82 6.55 -23.77
N ARG A 257 -21.43 5.77 -24.77
CA ARG A 257 -22.30 4.88 -25.53
C ARG A 257 -21.79 3.45 -25.41
N GLN A 258 -22.62 2.55 -24.88
CA GLN A 258 -22.22 1.19 -24.56
C GLN A 258 -23.38 0.21 -24.68
N GLU A 259 -23.08 -1.01 -25.14
CA GLU A 259 -24.02 -2.13 -25.08
C GLU A 259 -24.07 -2.75 -23.67
N ALA A 260 -25.27 -3.06 -23.22
CA ALA A 260 -25.56 -3.64 -21.91
C ALA A 260 -26.25 -5.00 -22.03
N GLU A 261 -26.30 -5.76 -20.92
CA GLU A 261 -26.99 -7.05 -20.84
C GLU A 261 -26.56 -8.05 -21.94
N GLY A 262 -25.27 -8.08 -22.25
CA GLY A 262 -24.70 -8.99 -23.26
C GLY A 262 -25.04 -8.63 -24.70
N GLY A 263 -25.14 -7.34 -25.04
CA GLY A 263 -25.41 -6.86 -26.40
C GLY A 263 -26.89 -6.64 -26.72
N ARG A 264 -27.78 -6.77 -25.72
CA ARG A 264 -29.23 -6.70 -25.95
C ARG A 264 -29.79 -5.28 -26.01
N HIS A 265 -29.13 -4.36 -25.32
CA HIS A 265 -29.61 -2.99 -25.15
C HIS A 265 -28.48 -2.01 -25.41
N LEU A 266 -28.72 -1.01 -26.25
CA LEU A 266 -27.79 0.08 -26.47
C LEU A 266 -28.15 1.24 -25.53
N VAL A 267 -27.18 1.68 -24.73
CA VAL A 267 -27.33 2.78 -23.78
C VAL A 267 -26.44 3.95 -24.19
N GLU A 268 -27.04 5.14 -24.31
CA GLU A 268 -26.34 6.40 -24.55
C GLU A 268 -26.57 7.36 -23.39
N ILE A 269 -25.53 7.73 -22.66
CA ILE A 269 -25.66 8.70 -21.57
C ILE A 269 -25.56 10.12 -22.12
N ARG A 270 -26.61 10.92 -21.91
CA ARG A 270 -26.67 12.33 -22.31
C ARG A 270 -26.10 13.25 -21.23
N ARG A 271 -26.39 12.96 -19.96
CA ARG A 271 -25.90 13.73 -18.82
C ARG A 271 -25.87 12.85 -17.57
N ALA A 272 -24.84 13.03 -16.76
CA ALA A 272 -24.77 12.44 -15.43
C ALA A 272 -24.27 13.47 -14.40
N GLU A 273 -24.91 13.50 -13.23
CA GLU A 273 -24.49 14.34 -12.11
C GLU A 273 -24.75 13.65 -10.78
N ALA A 274 -23.90 13.89 -9.78
CA ALA A 274 -24.08 13.37 -8.45
C ALA A 274 -24.02 14.50 -7.40
N ARG A 275 -24.95 14.47 -6.44
CA ARG A 275 -25.02 15.45 -5.35
C ARG A 275 -25.37 14.78 -4.02
N ILE A 276 -25.04 15.45 -2.92
CA ILE A 276 -25.44 15.05 -1.58
C ILE A 276 -26.61 15.93 -1.15
N GLU A 277 -27.70 15.32 -0.74
CA GLU A 277 -28.93 16.00 -0.33
C GLU A 277 -29.53 15.24 0.85
N GLU A 278 -29.78 15.93 1.97
CA GLU A 278 -30.33 15.33 3.21
C GLU A 278 -29.58 14.08 3.69
N GLY A 279 -28.24 14.08 3.60
CA GLY A 279 -27.39 12.95 3.99
C GLY A 279 -27.50 11.74 3.06
N ARG A 280 -28.12 11.88 1.89
CA ARG A 280 -28.21 10.87 0.84
C ARG A 280 -27.39 11.28 -0.37
N LEU A 281 -26.78 10.30 -1.02
CA LEU A 281 -26.13 10.49 -2.31
C LEU A 281 -27.16 10.26 -3.42
N LYS A 282 -27.42 11.29 -4.24
CA LYS A 282 -28.29 11.21 -5.40
C LYS A 282 -27.46 11.28 -6.67
N ILE A 283 -27.69 10.34 -7.58
CA ILE A 283 -27.03 10.25 -8.88
C ILE A 283 -28.13 10.36 -9.94
N ARG A 284 -28.18 11.49 -10.65
CA ARG A 284 -29.13 11.71 -11.74
C ARG A 284 -28.46 11.35 -13.05
N VAL A 285 -29.16 10.57 -13.87
CA VAL A 285 -28.69 10.12 -15.17
C VAL A 285 -29.79 10.33 -16.20
N GLU A 286 -29.47 11.07 -17.25
CA GLU A 286 -30.27 11.25 -18.45
C GLU A 286 -29.62 10.43 -19.56
N ALA A 287 -30.39 9.52 -20.16
CA ALA A 287 -29.89 8.58 -21.15
C ALA A 287 -30.95 8.25 -22.21
N VAL A 288 -30.51 7.62 -23.29
CA VAL A 288 -31.36 6.96 -24.28
C VAL A 288 -31.05 5.47 -24.22
N VAL A 289 -32.08 4.64 -24.04
CA VAL A 289 -31.97 3.18 -24.04
C VAL A 289 -32.85 2.63 -25.15
N ASP A 290 -32.24 2.02 -26.17
CA ASP A 290 -32.92 1.52 -27.39
C ASP A 290 -33.86 2.55 -28.03
N GLY A 291 -33.40 3.80 -28.11
CA GLY A 291 -34.17 4.91 -28.68
C GLY A 291 -35.21 5.54 -27.75
N VAL A 292 -35.37 5.04 -26.52
CA VAL A 292 -36.29 5.60 -25.53
C VAL A 292 -35.54 6.47 -24.53
N GLU A 293 -35.97 7.70 -24.33
CA GLU A 293 -35.42 8.60 -23.31
C GLU A 293 -35.72 8.09 -21.89
N VAL A 294 -34.69 8.06 -21.07
CA VAL A 294 -34.72 7.59 -19.68
C VAL A 294 -34.00 8.60 -18.81
N GLU A 295 -34.77 9.30 -17.98
CA GLU A 295 -34.23 10.16 -16.92
C GLU A 295 -34.53 9.55 -15.54
N ARG A 296 -33.47 9.23 -14.78
CA ARG A 296 -33.62 8.55 -13.49
C ARG A 296 -32.65 9.08 -12.45
N GLU A 297 -33.14 9.15 -11.21
CA GLU A 297 -32.35 9.49 -10.03
C GLU A 297 -32.17 8.24 -9.16
N PHE A 298 -30.93 7.80 -9.02
CA PHE A 298 -30.52 6.72 -8.12
C PHE A 298 -30.17 7.31 -6.77
N THR A 299 -30.78 6.79 -5.70
CA THR A 299 -30.55 7.29 -4.33
C THR A 299 -29.79 6.26 -3.51
N PHE A 300 -28.69 6.67 -2.90
CA PHE A 300 -27.91 5.88 -1.94
C PHE A 300 -28.00 6.50 -0.54
N PHE A 301 -28.25 5.66 0.46
CA PHE A 301 -28.33 6.04 1.85
C PHE A 301 -27.67 4.97 2.74
N ARG A 302 -27.53 5.29 4.03
CA ARG A 302 -27.09 4.34 5.06
C ARG A 302 -28.31 3.77 5.77
N ASP A 303 -28.44 2.45 5.83
CA ASP A 303 -29.47 1.84 6.67
C ASP A 303 -29.11 1.96 8.17
N VAL A 304 -30.00 1.50 9.05
CA VAL A 304 -29.79 1.51 10.52
C VAL A 304 -28.57 0.70 10.97
N LYS A 305 -28.09 -0.24 10.13
CA LYS A 305 -26.88 -1.03 10.35
C LYS A 305 -25.65 -0.42 9.67
N ASN A 306 -25.78 0.80 9.14
CA ASN A 306 -24.78 1.57 8.40
C ASN A 306 -24.31 0.91 7.08
N ASN A 307 -25.10 0.01 6.52
CA ASN A 307 -24.84 -0.54 5.20
C ASN A 307 -25.18 0.50 4.12
N THR A 308 -24.38 0.54 3.06
CA THR A 308 -24.74 1.31 1.85
C THR A 308 -25.87 0.59 1.13
N VAL A 309 -27.03 1.24 1.08
CA VAL A 309 -28.21 0.77 0.34
C VAL A 309 -28.52 1.80 -0.73
N GLY A 310 -28.64 1.35 -1.98
CA GLY A 310 -29.11 2.18 -3.08
C GLY A 310 -30.45 1.69 -3.60
N TYR A 311 -31.23 2.58 -4.21
CA TYR A 311 -32.42 2.19 -4.95
C TYR A 311 -32.74 3.16 -6.09
N VAL A 312 -33.52 2.66 -7.04
CA VAL A 312 -34.25 3.47 -8.03
C VAL A 312 -35.69 2.93 -8.14
N PRO A 313 -36.71 3.81 -8.11
CA PRO A 313 -38.10 3.40 -8.28
C PRO A 313 -38.40 3.04 -9.73
N THR A 314 -39.27 2.05 -9.91
CA THR A 314 -39.81 1.66 -11.24
C THR A 314 -41.15 2.35 -11.51
N ARG A 315 -41.36 2.81 -12.74
CA ARG A 315 -42.50 3.61 -13.16
C ARG A 315 -43.49 2.77 -13.98
N ALA A 316 -44.77 2.82 -13.62
CA ALA A 316 -45.83 2.10 -14.38
C ALA A 316 -46.30 2.88 -15.60
N ASP A 317 -46.17 4.20 -15.55
CA ASP A 317 -46.48 5.19 -16.57
C ASP A 317 -45.33 5.43 -17.56
N ALA A 318 -44.21 4.71 -17.41
CA ALA A 318 -43.12 4.77 -18.38
C ALA A 318 -43.55 4.20 -19.74
N PRO A 319 -42.93 4.63 -20.85
CA PRO A 319 -43.20 4.08 -22.18
C PRO A 319 -43.09 2.55 -22.21
N GLY A 320 -44.15 1.86 -22.64
CA GLY A 320 -44.23 0.39 -22.62
C GLY A 320 -44.48 -0.25 -21.25
N GLY A 321 -44.83 0.56 -20.24
CA GLY A 321 -45.21 0.09 -18.91
C GLY A 321 -44.01 -0.27 -18.01
N ARG A 322 -44.34 -0.82 -16.82
CA ARG A 322 -43.36 -1.11 -15.76
C ARG A 322 -42.31 -2.15 -16.16
N GLU A 323 -42.69 -3.18 -16.90
CA GLU A 323 -41.75 -4.24 -17.31
C GLU A 323 -40.67 -3.72 -18.27
N ALA A 324 -41.07 -2.87 -19.21
CA ALA A 324 -40.14 -2.19 -20.11
C ALA A 324 -39.24 -1.21 -19.34
N ASP A 325 -39.78 -0.51 -18.33
CA ASP A 325 -38.99 0.35 -17.46
C ASP A 325 -37.93 -0.41 -16.66
N ILE A 326 -38.30 -1.55 -16.08
CA ILE A 326 -37.36 -2.43 -15.37
C ILE A 326 -36.24 -2.87 -16.31
N THR A 327 -36.57 -3.26 -17.54
CA THR A 327 -35.58 -3.70 -18.53
C THR A 327 -34.60 -2.58 -18.86
N ARG A 328 -35.08 -1.38 -19.17
CA ARG A 328 -34.21 -0.23 -19.47
C ARG A 328 -33.37 0.19 -18.26
N LEU A 329 -33.94 0.15 -17.06
CA LEU A 329 -33.21 0.45 -15.83
C LEU A 329 -32.09 -0.55 -15.54
N ARG A 330 -32.28 -1.84 -15.85
CA ARG A 330 -31.24 -2.86 -15.71
C ARG A 330 -30.09 -2.65 -16.71
N ALA A 331 -30.41 -2.32 -17.95
CA ALA A 331 -29.43 -1.94 -18.96
C ALA A 331 -28.62 -0.69 -18.53
N LEU A 332 -29.32 0.38 -18.14
CA LEU A 332 -28.70 1.61 -17.63
C LEU A 332 -27.82 1.33 -16.41
N ALA A 333 -28.31 0.53 -15.46
CA ALA A 333 -27.57 0.16 -14.27
C ALA A 333 -26.31 -0.66 -14.58
N THR A 334 -26.35 -1.52 -15.59
CA THR A 334 -25.17 -2.28 -16.02
C THR A 334 -24.06 -1.35 -16.51
N VAL A 335 -24.39 -0.26 -17.21
CA VAL A 335 -23.38 0.73 -17.66
C VAL A 335 -22.84 1.55 -16.49
N VAL A 336 -23.71 2.03 -15.60
CA VAL A 336 -23.31 2.94 -14.52
C VAL A 336 -22.67 2.20 -13.33
N PHE A 337 -23.18 1.02 -12.99
CA PHE A 337 -22.84 0.28 -11.78
C PHE A 337 -22.20 -1.10 -12.04
N GLY A 338 -22.00 -1.46 -13.32
CA GLY A 338 -21.35 -2.71 -13.74
C GLY A 338 -22.26 -3.93 -13.75
N GLU A 339 -23.33 -3.92 -12.96
CA GLU A 339 -24.33 -4.99 -12.90
C GLU A 339 -25.72 -4.41 -12.59
N PRO A 340 -26.81 -5.11 -12.99
CA PRO A 340 -28.16 -4.65 -12.72
C PRO A 340 -28.51 -4.80 -11.23
N GLY A 341 -29.35 -3.89 -10.74
CA GLY A 341 -29.90 -3.97 -9.40
C GLY A 341 -30.84 -5.17 -9.21
N ARG A 342 -31.07 -5.57 -7.96
CA ARG A 342 -32.02 -6.63 -7.60
C ARG A 342 -33.40 -6.05 -7.33
N MET A 343 -34.44 -6.64 -7.93
CA MET A 343 -35.83 -6.24 -7.63
C MET A 343 -36.19 -6.46 -6.16
N SER A 344 -36.82 -5.47 -5.56
CA SER A 344 -37.35 -5.48 -4.20
C SER A 344 -38.61 -4.61 -4.14
N GLY A 345 -39.78 -5.25 -4.19
CA GLY A 345 -41.05 -4.54 -4.31
C GLY A 345 -41.12 -3.76 -5.63
N ARG A 346 -41.32 -2.44 -5.55
CA ARG A 346 -41.40 -1.56 -6.73
C ARG A 346 -40.06 -0.91 -7.12
N ASN A 347 -38.95 -1.32 -6.50
CA ASN A 347 -37.64 -0.70 -6.70
C ASN A 347 -36.60 -1.72 -7.15
N LEU A 348 -35.63 -1.27 -7.94
CA LEU A 348 -34.35 -1.95 -8.08
C LEU A 348 -33.44 -1.49 -6.94
N ARG A 349 -32.81 -2.44 -6.24
CA ARG A 349 -31.88 -2.17 -5.13
C ARG A 349 -30.43 -2.41 -5.54
N TYR A 350 -29.59 -1.54 -5.01
CA TYR A 350 -28.15 -1.51 -5.21
C TYR A 350 -27.44 -1.62 -3.86
N THR A 351 -26.20 -2.07 -3.92
CA THR A 351 -25.35 -2.27 -2.75
C THR A 351 -24.13 -1.38 -2.80
N ARG A 352 -23.30 -1.45 -1.77
CA ARG A 352 -21.98 -0.83 -1.74
C ARG A 352 -21.14 -1.12 -3.00
N ARG A 353 -21.18 -2.36 -3.52
CA ARG A 353 -20.38 -2.78 -4.69
C ARG A 353 -20.75 -2.00 -5.96
N HIS A 354 -22.04 -1.77 -6.17
CA HIS A 354 -22.54 -0.97 -7.28
C HIS A 354 -21.99 0.44 -7.21
N LEU A 355 -22.06 1.07 -6.03
CA LEU A 355 -21.50 2.42 -5.86
C LEU A 355 -19.98 2.45 -6.03
N GLU A 356 -19.25 1.42 -5.60
CA GLU A 356 -17.81 1.28 -5.84
C GLU A 356 -17.47 1.17 -7.33
N HIS A 357 -18.30 0.50 -8.13
CA HIS A 357 -18.14 0.50 -9.59
C HIS A 357 -18.32 1.91 -10.18
N ALA A 358 -19.38 2.61 -9.77
CA ALA A 358 -19.72 3.92 -10.30
C ALA A 358 -18.66 5.01 -10.02
N THR A 359 -17.81 4.85 -9.00
CA THR A 359 -16.73 5.82 -8.73
C THR A 359 -15.64 5.84 -9.80
N ARG A 360 -15.69 4.97 -10.82
CA ARG A 360 -14.84 5.08 -12.01
C ARG A 360 -15.17 6.29 -12.86
N PHE A 361 -16.40 6.79 -12.74
CA PHE A 361 -16.87 7.98 -13.45
C PHE A 361 -16.61 9.24 -12.64
N LYS A 362 -15.97 10.23 -13.25
CA LYS A 362 -15.60 11.49 -12.58
C LYS A 362 -16.81 12.24 -12.01
N GLU A 363 -17.95 12.18 -12.70
CA GLU A 363 -19.21 12.84 -12.30
C GLU A 363 -19.80 12.29 -11.00
N ILE A 364 -19.45 11.06 -10.63
CA ILE A 364 -20.01 10.37 -9.45
C ILE A 364 -18.99 10.30 -8.31
N LYS A 365 -17.71 10.13 -8.66
CA LYS A 365 -16.62 9.88 -7.71
C LYS A 365 -16.60 10.86 -6.54
N GLU A 366 -16.54 12.16 -6.82
CA GLU A 366 -16.32 13.18 -5.78
C GLU A 366 -17.47 13.21 -4.77
N ALA A 367 -18.71 13.23 -5.26
CA ALA A 367 -19.90 13.18 -4.39
C ALA A 367 -19.97 11.89 -3.58
N ALA A 368 -19.63 10.74 -4.19
CA ALA A 368 -19.61 9.46 -3.50
C ALA A 368 -18.53 9.37 -2.40
N GLU A 369 -17.36 9.96 -2.62
CA GLU A 369 -16.28 10.03 -1.62
C GLU A 369 -16.68 10.92 -0.44
N LYS A 370 -17.15 12.15 -0.71
CA LYS A 370 -17.65 13.07 0.34
C LYS A 370 -18.74 12.43 1.19
N TRP A 371 -19.72 11.79 0.55
CA TRP A 371 -20.82 11.11 1.25
C TRP A 371 -20.34 9.97 2.17
N ARG A 372 -19.30 9.22 1.76
CA ARG A 372 -18.69 8.18 2.61
C ARG A 372 -17.96 8.75 3.81
N GLN A 373 -17.39 9.95 3.70
CA GLN A 373 -16.68 10.62 4.80
C GLN A 373 -17.66 11.17 5.84
N GLU A 374 -18.71 11.88 5.41
CA GLU A 374 -19.74 12.44 6.29
C GLU A 374 -20.40 11.34 7.13
N SER A 375 -20.75 10.21 6.50
CA SER A 375 -21.35 9.06 7.19
C SER A 375 -20.39 8.34 8.17
N ARG A 376 -19.06 8.55 8.08
CA ARG A 376 -18.09 8.04 9.06
C ARG A 376 -17.90 8.99 10.25
N LYS A 377 -17.97 10.31 10.06
CA LYS A 377 -17.84 11.30 11.14
C LYS A 377 -18.98 11.17 12.17
N THR A 378 -20.23 10.98 11.71
CA THR A 378 -21.39 10.71 12.60
C THR A 378 -21.21 9.46 13.46
N LYS A 379 -20.39 8.49 13.02
CA LYS A 379 -20.12 7.26 13.76
C LYS A 379 -19.11 7.47 14.91
N ILE A 380 -18.14 8.36 14.73
CA ILE A 380 -17.15 8.69 15.76
C ILE A 380 -17.81 9.51 16.86
N SER A 381 -18.61 10.53 16.51
CA SER A 381 -19.33 11.35 17.49
C SER A 381 -20.34 10.56 18.34
N ASN A 382 -21.04 9.58 17.75
CA ASN A 382 -22.00 8.73 18.47
C ASN A 382 -21.35 7.62 19.32
N ALA A 383 -20.07 7.31 19.09
CA ALA A 383 -19.32 6.37 19.92
C ALA A 383 -18.77 7.06 21.18
N ASP A 384 -18.35 8.33 21.05
CA ASP A 384 -17.91 9.15 22.18
C ASP A 384 -19.09 9.51 23.11
N SER A 385 -20.29 9.76 22.57
CA SER A 385 -21.48 10.08 23.37
C SER A 385 -22.11 8.90 24.11
N ARG A 386 -21.67 7.66 23.86
CA ARG A 386 -22.11 6.44 24.57
C ARG A 386 -21.08 5.93 25.57
N SER A 387 -19.97 6.66 25.72
CA SER A 387 -18.86 6.35 26.63
C SER A 387 -18.79 7.32 27.81
N ASN A 388 -19.79 8.19 27.98
CA ASN A 388 -20.02 9.05 29.14
C ASN A 388 -21.24 8.57 29.93
#